data_AF-A0A257G6V1-F1
#
_entry.id   AF-A0A257G6V1-F1
#
_cell.length_a   1.000
_cell.length_b   1.000
_cell.length_c   1.000
_cell.angle_alpha   90.00
_cell.angle_beta   90.00
_cell.angle_gamma   90.00
#
_symmetry.space_group_name_H-M   'P 1'
#
loop_
_entity.id
_entity.type
_entity.pdbx_description
1 polymer ?
#
loop_
_entity_poly.entity_id
_entity_poly.type
_entity_poly.pdbx_seq_one_letter_code
_entity_poly.pdbx_strand_id
1 'polypeptide(L)'
;MSALTAMLDHPGATMALQAAGSLVSVLLVFVLVRALGLGHDVRIADAAEARALAEQAHCGFDPVEIALDRARIGSLLRNRAGEVMLIRRHGARFAARVLTSHAGARLDRSFLTLSSEDPHFGSITLDLGEQAQVWAASLRRLEARA
;
A
#
# COMPACT_ATOMS: atom_id res chain seq x y z
N MET A 1 50.07 24.84 24.20
CA MET A 1 49.65 24.01 23.05
C MET A 1 49.46 22.59 23.53
N SER A 2 48.21 22.13 23.62
CA SER A 2 47.84 20.93 24.37
C SER A 2 48.12 19.64 23.57
N ALA A 3 48.33 18.53 24.27
CA ALA A 3 48.53 17.18 23.70
C ALA A 3 47.44 16.74 22.70
N LEU A 4 46.29 17.43 22.71
CA LEU A 4 45.20 17.26 21.74
C LEU A 4 45.66 17.50 20.29
N THR A 5 46.54 18.48 20.07
CA THR A 5 47.07 18.79 18.72
C THR A 5 48.04 17.73 18.19
N ALA A 6 48.82 17.08 19.06
CA ALA A 6 49.77 16.02 18.65
C ALA A 6 49.06 14.69 18.33
N MET A 7 47.91 14.44 18.97
CA MET A 7 47.10 13.23 18.75
C MET A 7 46.27 13.31 17.45
N LEU A 8 45.86 14.51 17.05
CA LEU A 8 45.22 14.80 15.76
C LEU A 8 46.18 14.71 14.57
N ASP A 9 47.49 14.76 14.81
CA ASP A 9 48.54 14.64 13.78
C ASP A 9 48.86 13.17 13.42
N HIS A 10 48.27 12.21 14.13
CA HIS A 10 48.36 10.80 13.77
C HIS A 10 47.34 10.47 12.68
N PRO A 11 47.77 9.98 11.50
CA PRO A 11 46.87 9.67 10.39
C PRO A 11 45.79 8.63 10.78
N GLY A 12 46.07 7.76 11.75
CA GLY A 12 45.09 6.81 12.28
C GLY A 12 43.95 7.47 13.08
N ALA A 13 44.23 8.56 13.80
CA ALA A 13 43.23 9.26 14.61
C ALA A 13 42.24 10.04 13.73
N THR A 14 42.72 10.65 12.65
CA THR A 14 41.86 11.35 11.67
C THR A 14 41.00 10.36 10.87
N MET A 15 41.54 9.20 10.49
CA MET A 15 40.77 8.12 9.85
C MET A 15 39.68 7.58 10.78
N ALA A 16 40.00 7.31 12.05
CA ALA A 16 39.02 6.84 13.03
C ALA A 16 37.91 7.88 13.26
N LEU A 17 38.25 9.18 13.34
CA LEU A 17 37.28 10.25 13.50
C LEU A 17 36.37 10.39 12.27
N GLN A 18 36.94 10.28 11.06
CA GLN A 18 36.17 10.29 9.82
C GLN A 18 35.23 9.09 9.74
N ALA A 19 35.69 7.89 10.09
CA ALA A 19 34.88 6.69 10.11
C ALA A 19 33.75 6.77 11.14
N ALA A 20 34.03 7.32 12.32
CA ALA A 20 33.00 7.56 13.34
C ALA A 20 31.98 8.61 12.85
N GLY A 21 32.44 9.70 12.24
CA GLY A 21 31.57 10.74 11.67
C GLY A 21 30.68 10.24 10.53
N SER A 22 31.22 9.41 9.63
CA SER A 22 30.45 8.80 8.55
C SER A 22 29.42 7.80 9.09
N LEU A 23 29.79 6.98 10.08
CA LEU A 23 28.88 6.06 10.75
C LEU A 23 27.74 6.80 11.45
N VAL A 24 28.04 7.84 12.21
CA VAL A 24 27.02 8.69 12.86
C VAL A 24 26.09 9.30 11.82
N SER A 25 26.62 9.79 10.70
CA SER A 25 25.81 10.37 9.62
C SER A 25 24.85 9.34 9.02
N VAL A 26 25.32 8.12 8.74
CA VAL A 26 24.47 7.03 8.22
C VAL A 26 23.40 6.62 9.23
N LEU A 27 23.77 6.51 10.51
CA LEU A 27 22.81 6.19 11.58
C LEU A 27 21.75 7.27 11.73
N LEU A 28 22.11 8.55 11.59
CA LEU A 28 21.17 9.67 11.66
C LEU A 28 20.16 9.61 10.51
N VAL A 29 20.61 9.30 9.29
CA VAL A 29 19.72 9.07 8.14
C VAL A 29 18.82 7.86 8.39
N PHE A 30 19.36 6.75 8.91
CA PHE A 30 18.57 5.56 9.23
C PHE A 30 17.46 5.87 10.26
N VAL A 31 17.78 6.59 11.34
CA VAL A 31 16.79 6.99 12.34
C VAL A 31 15.74 7.91 11.72
N LEU A 32 16.14 8.85 10.86
CA LEU A 32 15.21 9.73 10.17
C LEU A 32 14.24 8.95 9.26
N VAL A 33 14.74 8.03 8.44
CA VAL A 33 13.93 7.17 7.56
C VAL A 33 12.95 6.33 8.39
N ARG A 34 13.41 5.77 9.51
CA ARG A 34 12.56 5.01 10.44
C ARG A 34 11.52 5.89 11.13
N ALA A 35 11.87 7.12 11.54
CA ALA A 35 10.96 8.07 12.16
C ALA A 35 9.86 8.54 11.19
N LEU A 36 10.18 8.62 9.89
CA LEU A 36 9.22 8.92 8.83
C LEU A 36 8.32 7.72 8.45
N GLY A 37 8.53 6.54 9.04
CA GLY A 37 7.71 5.35 8.79
C GLY A 37 7.90 4.74 7.39
N LEU A 38 9.00 5.08 6.71
CA LEU A 38 9.29 4.57 5.37
C LEU A 38 9.68 3.09 5.45
N GLY A 39 8.95 2.23 4.73
CA GLY A 39 9.24 0.80 4.64
C GLY A 39 8.38 -0.12 5.51
N HIS A 40 7.35 0.39 6.19
CA HIS A 40 6.39 -0.47 6.87
C HIS A 40 5.60 -1.30 5.84
N ASP A 41 5.57 -2.63 5.99
CA ASP A 41 4.70 -3.48 5.19
C ASP A 41 3.27 -3.30 5.69
N VAL A 42 2.49 -2.49 4.98
CA VAL A 42 1.11 -2.21 5.37
C VAL A 42 0.22 -3.29 4.79
N ARG A 43 -0.46 -4.00 5.68
CA ARG A 43 -1.42 -5.06 5.35
C ARG A 43 -2.74 -4.72 5.99
N ILE A 44 -3.82 -4.99 5.28
CA ILE A 44 -5.16 -4.84 5.85
C ILE A 44 -5.31 -5.92 6.92
N ALA A 45 -5.67 -5.58 8.16
CA ALA A 45 -5.72 -6.48 9.31
C ALA A 45 -7.09 -7.16 9.43
N ASP A 46 -8.19 -6.45 9.17
CA ASP A 46 -9.55 -7.01 9.11
C ASP A 46 -10.47 -6.26 8.12
N ALA A 47 -11.76 -6.62 8.12
CA ALA A 47 -12.77 -5.96 7.29
C ALA A 47 -13.18 -4.59 7.84
N ALA A 48 -12.99 -4.34 9.14
CA ALA A 48 -13.27 -3.04 9.75
C ALA A 48 -12.24 -1.99 9.31
N GLU A 49 -10.97 -2.37 9.21
CA GLU A 49 -9.91 -1.53 8.65
C GLU A 49 -10.18 -1.23 7.17
N ALA A 50 -10.59 -2.22 6.37
CA ALA A 50 -10.98 -1.97 4.99
C ALA A 50 -12.12 -0.96 4.88
N ARG A 51 -13.10 -1.00 5.80
CA ARG A 51 -14.19 -0.01 5.88
C ARG A 51 -13.71 1.37 6.32
N ALA A 52 -12.75 1.45 7.25
CA ALA A 52 -12.15 2.72 7.65
C ALA A 52 -11.35 3.35 6.48
N LEU A 53 -10.57 2.55 5.76
CA LEU A 53 -9.85 2.98 4.56
C LEU A 53 -10.80 3.45 3.46
N ALA A 54 -11.94 2.78 3.32
CA ALA A 54 -12.99 3.17 2.40
C ALA A 54 -13.58 4.55 2.74
N GLU A 55 -13.93 4.77 4.01
CA GLU A 55 -14.46 6.05 4.49
C GLU A 55 -13.44 7.19 4.34
N GLN A 56 -12.17 6.92 4.59
CA GLN A 56 -11.09 7.89 4.39
C GLN A 56 -10.89 8.28 2.93
N ALA A 57 -11.12 7.35 2.00
CA ALA A 57 -10.95 7.59 0.58
C ALA A 57 -12.18 8.24 -0.06
N HIS A 58 -13.37 7.85 0.37
CA HIS A 58 -14.64 8.40 -0.08
C HIS A 58 -15.63 8.44 1.08
N CYS A 59 -15.82 9.64 1.63
CA CYS A 59 -16.77 9.88 2.72
C CYS A 59 -18.18 9.40 2.32
N GLY A 60 -18.82 8.60 3.18
CA GLY A 60 -20.17 8.08 2.95
C GLY A 60 -20.29 6.84 2.05
N PHE A 61 -19.20 6.13 1.74
CA PHE A 61 -19.24 4.94 0.88
C PHE A 61 -20.00 3.73 1.49
N ASP A 62 -20.36 3.74 2.78
CA ASP A 62 -21.12 2.71 3.53
C ASP A 62 -21.11 1.28 2.92
N PRO A 63 -19.96 0.57 2.99
CA PRO A 63 -19.82 -0.74 2.36
C PRO A 63 -20.65 -1.81 3.08
N VAL A 64 -21.37 -2.61 2.29
CA VAL A 64 -22.20 -3.74 2.75
C VAL A 64 -21.55 -5.10 2.53
N GLU A 65 -20.73 -5.23 1.49
CA GLU A 65 -19.95 -6.43 1.22
C GLU A 65 -18.48 -6.07 1.11
N ILE A 66 -17.64 -6.89 1.75
CA ILE A 66 -16.19 -6.68 1.83
C ILE A 66 -15.53 -8.02 1.53
N ALA A 67 -14.66 -8.04 0.53
CA ALA A 67 -13.75 -9.15 0.27
C ALA A 67 -12.31 -8.70 0.44
N LEU A 68 -11.56 -9.53 1.14
CA LEU A 68 -10.18 -9.28 1.49
C LEU A 68 -9.31 -10.23 0.69
N ASP A 69 -8.23 -9.70 0.14
CA ASP A 69 -7.20 -10.51 -0.48
C ASP A 69 -6.51 -11.41 0.56
N ARG A 70 -6.19 -12.64 0.18
CA ARG A 70 -5.54 -13.62 1.05
C ARG A 70 -4.16 -13.18 1.54
N ALA A 71 -3.40 -12.47 0.72
CA ALA A 71 -2.11 -11.88 1.09
C ALA A 71 -2.26 -10.55 1.84
N ARG A 72 -3.51 -10.06 2.03
CA ARG A 72 -3.87 -8.82 2.73
C ARG A 72 -3.27 -7.56 2.09
N ILE A 73 -2.99 -7.61 0.79
CA ILE A 73 -2.41 -6.50 0.03
C ILE A 73 -3.48 -5.62 -0.66
N GLY A 74 -4.76 -6.00 -0.55
CA GLY A 74 -5.88 -5.24 -1.09
C GLY A 74 -7.23 -5.77 -0.64
N SER A 75 -8.29 -5.06 -1.03
CA SER A 75 -9.67 -5.45 -0.75
C SER A 75 -10.64 -4.89 -1.78
N LEU A 76 -11.77 -5.57 -1.96
CA LEU A 76 -12.92 -5.07 -2.69
C LEU A 76 -14.05 -4.78 -1.72
N LEU A 77 -14.69 -3.64 -1.89
CA LEU A 77 -15.85 -3.24 -1.11
C LEU A 77 -16.98 -2.88 -2.05
N ARG A 78 -18.21 -3.23 -1.68
CA ARG A 78 -19.41 -2.85 -2.42
C ARG A 78 -20.38 -2.15 -1.50
N ASN A 79 -20.95 -1.05 -1.96
CA ASN A 79 -21.94 -0.30 -1.20
C ASN A 79 -23.38 -0.72 -1.55
N ARG A 80 -24.38 -0.15 -0.85
CA ARG A 80 -25.81 -0.42 -1.14
C ARG A 80 -26.23 0.04 -2.52
N ALA A 81 -25.59 1.07 -3.06
CA ALA A 81 -25.86 1.55 -4.42
C ALA A 81 -25.33 0.58 -5.49
N GLY A 82 -24.54 -0.42 -5.12
CA GLY A 82 -23.94 -1.40 -6.01
C GLY A 82 -22.59 -0.96 -6.58
N GLU A 83 -22.08 0.21 -6.20
CA GLU A 83 -20.75 0.70 -6.58
C GLU A 83 -19.68 -0.15 -5.90
N VAL A 84 -18.63 -0.46 -6.64
CA VAL A 84 -17.51 -1.28 -6.14
C VAL A 84 -16.29 -0.41 -5.99
N MET A 85 -15.66 -0.44 -4.83
CA MET A 85 -14.38 0.20 -4.56
C MET A 85 -13.28 -0.84 -4.42
N LEU A 86 -12.18 -0.58 -5.12
CA LEU A 86 -10.94 -1.31 -5.04
C LEU A 86 -9.97 -0.56 -4.13
N ILE A 87 -9.49 -1.24 -3.10
CA ILE A 87 -8.38 -0.79 -2.25
C ILE A 87 -7.16 -1.64 -2.57
N ARG A 88 -6.03 -0.99 -2.82
CA ARG A 88 -4.75 -1.66 -3.05
C ARG A 88 -3.62 -1.04 -2.24
N ARG A 89 -2.63 -1.86 -1.91
CA ARG A 89 -1.35 -1.38 -1.39
C ARG A 89 -0.64 -0.55 -2.46
N HIS A 90 -0.21 0.64 -2.08
CA HIS A 90 0.59 1.57 -2.87
C HIS A 90 1.78 2.05 -2.04
N GLY A 91 2.88 1.30 -2.08
CA GLY A 91 4.04 1.52 -1.22
C GLY A 91 3.69 1.28 0.26
N ALA A 92 3.97 2.27 1.11
CA ALA A 92 3.68 2.23 2.56
C ALA A 92 2.28 2.78 2.92
N ARG A 93 1.36 2.89 1.96
CA ARG A 93 -0.02 3.35 2.17
C ARG A 93 -0.99 2.53 1.33
N PHE A 94 -2.29 2.71 1.59
CA PHE A 94 -3.34 2.19 0.73
C PHE A 94 -3.88 3.29 -0.19
N ALA A 95 -4.17 2.92 -1.42
CA ALA A 95 -4.89 3.73 -2.39
C ALA A 95 -6.24 3.05 -2.66
N ALA A 96 -7.31 3.84 -2.69
CA ALA A 96 -8.65 3.34 -2.90
C ALA A 96 -9.34 4.12 -4.03
N ARG A 97 -10.06 3.41 -4.88
CA ARG A 97 -10.78 3.96 -6.03
C ARG A 97 -12.08 3.21 -6.27
N VAL A 98 -13.14 3.97 -6.51
CA VAL A 98 -14.40 3.42 -7.02
C VAL A 98 -14.19 3.04 -8.49
N LEU A 99 -14.55 1.81 -8.82
CA LEU A 99 -14.49 1.27 -10.17
C LEU A 99 -15.73 1.75 -10.94
N THR A 100 -15.49 2.42 -12.06
CA THR A 100 -16.52 2.89 -12.99
C THR A 100 -16.86 1.86 -14.07
N SER A 101 -15.97 0.89 -14.31
CA SER A 101 -16.03 -0.03 -15.45
C SER A 101 -15.34 -1.37 -15.14
N HIS A 102 -15.72 -2.41 -15.91
CA HIS A 102 -15.16 -3.78 -15.85
C HIS A 102 -14.31 -4.11 -17.04
N ALA A 103 -14.05 -3.16 -17.95
CA ALA A 103 -13.23 -3.39 -19.13
C ALA A 103 -11.85 -3.99 -18.76
N GLY A 104 -11.40 -3.76 -17.52
CA GLY A 104 -10.19 -4.29 -16.92
C GLY A 104 -10.31 -5.49 -15.99
N ALA A 105 -11.49 -6.07 -15.80
CA ALA A 105 -11.72 -7.13 -14.82
C ALA A 105 -11.58 -8.52 -15.46
N ARG A 106 -10.60 -9.29 -14.99
CA ARG A 106 -10.34 -10.66 -15.45
C ARG A 106 -10.33 -11.63 -14.28
N LEU A 107 -11.15 -12.66 -14.37
CA LEU A 107 -11.19 -13.75 -13.40
C LEU A 107 -10.30 -14.90 -13.89
N ASP A 108 -9.42 -15.38 -13.02
CA ASP A 108 -8.66 -16.62 -13.17
C ASP A 108 -8.80 -17.48 -11.91
N ARG A 109 -9.83 -18.34 -11.91
CA ARG A 109 -10.20 -19.23 -10.79
C ARG A 109 -10.48 -18.46 -9.49
N SER A 110 -9.50 -18.39 -8.58
CA SER A 110 -9.57 -17.66 -7.30
C SER A 110 -8.98 -16.26 -7.38
N PHE A 111 -8.26 -15.96 -8.46
CA PHE A 111 -7.63 -14.67 -8.68
C PHE A 111 -8.55 -13.77 -9.49
N LEU A 112 -8.74 -12.54 -9.00
CA LEU A 112 -9.44 -11.50 -9.71
C LEU A 112 -8.46 -10.38 -10.01
N THR A 113 -8.10 -10.24 -11.28
CA THR A 113 -7.31 -9.13 -11.80
C THR A 113 -8.23 -7.99 -12.16
N LEU A 114 -7.88 -6.79 -11.70
CA LEU A 114 -8.62 -5.56 -11.95
C LEU A 114 -7.64 -4.51 -12.45
N SER A 115 -7.91 -3.95 -13.62
CA SER A 115 -7.28 -2.70 -14.04
C SER A 115 -8.30 -1.57 -13.97
N SER A 116 -7.84 -0.44 -13.42
CA SER A 116 -8.57 0.82 -13.52
C SER A 116 -8.40 1.39 -14.93
N GLU A 117 -9.35 2.22 -15.37
CA GLU A 117 -9.23 3.00 -16.60
C GLU A 117 -8.19 4.13 -16.48
N ASP A 118 -7.81 4.48 -15.25
CA ASP A 118 -6.71 5.40 -14.96
C ASP A 118 -5.35 4.69 -15.15
N PRO A 119 -4.52 5.13 -16.12
CA PRO A 119 -3.20 4.55 -16.38
C PRO A 119 -2.25 4.59 -15.16
N HIS A 120 -2.45 5.53 -14.23
CA HIS A 120 -1.60 5.69 -13.05
C HIS A 120 -1.98 4.73 -11.92
N PHE A 121 -3.23 4.24 -11.92
CA PHE A 121 -3.68 3.30 -10.89
C PHE A 121 -3.24 1.86 -11.20
N GLY A 122 -3.02 1.52 -12.47
CA GLY A 122 -2.47 0.24 -12.90
C GLY A 122 -3.41 -0.95 -12.69
N SER A 123 -2.86 -2.16 -12.85
CA SER A 123 -3.57 -3.41 -12.60
C SER A 123 -3.14 -4.06 -11.28
N ILE A 124 -4.08 -4.70 -10.61
CA ILE A 124 -3.82 -5.52 -9.42
C ILE A 124 -4.54 -6.85 -9.53
N THR A 125 -3.87 -7.91 -9.09
CA THR A 125 -4.47 -9.25 -8.95
C THR A 125 -4.68 -9.53 -7.47
N LEU A 126 -5.91 -9.84 -7.10
CA LEU A 126 -6.30 -10.21 -5.74
C LEU A 126 -6.67 -11.70 -5.72
N ASP A 127 -6.20 -12.44 -4.72
CA ASP A 127 -6.66 -13.78 -4.42
C ASP A 127 -7.84 -13.70 -3.45
N LEU A 128 -9.05 -13.90 -3.98
CA LEU A 128 -10.30 -13.83 -3.22
C LEU A 128 -10.90 -15.22 -2.94
N GLY A 129 -10.21 -16.30 -3.36
CA GLY A 129 -10.72 -17.66 -3.20
C GLY A 129 -12.07 -17.87 -3.89
N GLU A 130 -12.99 -18.55 -3.21
CA GLU A 130 -14.36 -18.82 -3.68
C GLU A 130 -15.16 -17.54 -3.96
N GLN A 131 -14.83 -16.43 -3.30
CA GLN A 131 -15.54 -15.16 -3.50
C GLN A 131 -15.20 -14.51 -4.84
N ALA A 132 -14.08 -14.89 -5.48
CA ALA A 132 -13.63 -14.30 -6.73
C ALA A 132 -14.70 -14.35 -7.83
N GLN A 133 -15.43 -15.47 -7.94
CA GLN A 133 -16.48 -15.64 -8.94
C GLN A 133 -17.68 -14.73 -8.68
N VAL A 134 -18.08 -14.59 -7.41
CA VAL A 134 -19.19 -13.72 -6.99
C VAL A 134 -18.86 -12.26 -7.28
N TRP A 135 -17.63 -11.85 -6.98
CA TRP A 135 -17.16 -10.50 -7.26
C TRP A 135 -17.01 -10.21 -8.75
N ALA A 136 -16.48 -11.15 -9.53
CA ALA A 136 -16.42 -11.02 -10.99
C ALA A 136 -17.83 -10.89 -11.61
N ALA A 137 -18.81 -11.65 -11.09
CA ALA A 137 -20.20 -11.52 -11.52
C ALA A 137 -20.82 -10.18 -11.11
N SER A 138 -20.48 -9.66 -9.92
CA SER A 138 -20.94 -8.34 -9.49
C SER A 138 -20.37 -7.22 -10.33
N LEU A 139 -19.11 -7.34 -10.72
CA LEU A 139 -18.44 -6.38 -11.59
C LEU A 139 -19.18 -6.29 -12.91
N ARG A 140 -19.47 -7.38 -13.62
CA ARG A 140 -20.25 -7.34 -14.88
C ARG A 140 -21.55 -6.51 -14.84
N ARG A 141 -22.13 -6.25 -13.67
CA ARG A 141 -23.31 -5.38 -13.52
C ARG A 141 -23.03 -3.87 -13.56
N LEU A 142 -21.82 -3.35 -13.32
CA LEU A 142 -21.60 -1.90 -13.45
C LEU A 142 -21.54 -1.45 -14.93
N GLU A 143 -21.33 -2.38 -15.88
CA GLU A 143 -21.36 -2.09 -17.34
C GLU A 143 -22.77 -1.70 -17.80
N ALA A 144 -23.82 -2.25 -17.17
CA ALA A 144 -25.20 -1.91 -17.50
C ALA A 144 -25.61 -0.48 -17.06
N ARG A 145 -24.71 0.27 -16.43
CA ARG A 145 -24.98 1.61 -15.85
C ARG A 145 -24.14 2.73 -16.45
N ALA A 146 -23.11 2.43 -17.24
CA ALA A 146 -22.30 3.41 -17.97
C ALA A 146 -22.91 3.68 -19.35
#